data_AF-A0A9N9NWT6-F1
#
_entry.id   AF-A0A9N9NWT6-F1
#
_cell.length_a   1.000
_cell.length_b   1.000
_cell.length_c   1.000
_cell.angle_alpha   90.00
_cell.angle_beta   90.00
_cell.angle_gamma   90.00
#
_symmetry.space_group_name_H-M   'P 1'
#
loop_
_entity.id
_entity.type
_entity.pdbx_description
1 polymer ?
#
loop_
_entity_poly.entity_id
_entity_poly.type
_entity_poly.pdbx_seq_one_letter_code
_entity_poly.pdbx_strand_id
1 'polypeptide(L)'
;MDFVSNLDIVNAPQLLKPLIAKCWDDNPLFRPEAHELFPLFRKWYYRYDPNSELNQQYQQTNVAGESLTLSNLTYKTHPQDIYISQMHDLNLISEKFNVEDN
;
A
#
# COMPACT_ATOMS: atom_id res chain seq x y z
N MET A 1 -19.45 -2.39 -3.84
CA MET A 1 -18.82 -3.66 -3.39
C MET A 1 -17.48 -3.20 -2.89
N ASP A 2 -17.44 -2.96 -1.59
CA ASP A 2 -16.54 -1.96 -1.03
C ASP A 2 -15.16 -2.58 -0.87
N PHE A 3 -14.12 -1.89 -1.36
CA PHE A 3 -12.73 -2.37 -1.39
C PHE A 3 -12.21 -2.78 0.00
N VAL A 4 -12.84 -2.27 1.06
CA VAL A 4 -12.65 -2.63 2.47
C VAL A 4 -12.78 -4.15 2.71
N SER A 5 -13.51 -4.89 1.87
CA SER A 5 -13.78 -6.32 2.02
C SER A 5 -12.58 -7.25 1.79
N ASN A 6 -11.44 -6.75 1.30
CA ASN A 6 -10.32 -7.60 0.87
C ASN A 6 -9.32 -7.91 1.99
N LEU A 7 -9.26 -7.11 3.06
CA LEU A 7 -8.23 -7.23 4.10
C LEU A 7 -8.35 -8.53 4.94
N ASP A 8 -9.54 -9.12 4.97
CA ASP A 8 -9.77 -10.43 5.60
C ASP A 8 -9.35 -11.62 4.72
N ILE A 9 -9.20 -11.39 3.41
CA ILE A 9 -8.72 -12.38 2.43
C ILE A 9 -7.18 -12.36 2.34
N VAL A 10 -6.56 -11.21 2.64
CA VAL A 10 -5.10 -11.09 2.67
C VAL A 10 -4.54 -11.82 3.88
N ASN A 11 -3.79 -12.89 3.61
CA ASN A 11 -2.99 -13.60 4.61
C ASN A 11 -1.74 -12.77 4.99
N ALA A 12 -1.96 -11.68 5.74
CA ALA A 12 -0.92 -10.79 6.27
C ALA A 12 -0.90 -10.83 7.80
N PRO A 13 0.26 -10.52 8.42
CA PRO A 13 0.34 -10.32 9.86
C PRO A 13 -0.73 -9.32 10.35
N GLN A 14 -1.45 -9.68 11.40
CA GLN A 14 -2.54 -8.86 11.95
C GLN A 14 -2.07 -7.45 12.33
N LEU A 15 -0.83 -7.32 12.81
CA LEU A 15 -0.19 -6.06 13.16
C LEU A 15 -0.08 -5.11 11.95
N LEU A 16 -0.01 -5.63 10.73
CA LEU A 16 0.10 -4.83 9.51
C LEU A 16 -1.26 -4.41 8.94
N LYS A 17 -2.35 -5.10 9.28
CA LYS A 17 -3.67 -4.82 8.72
C LYS A 17 -4.10 -3.35 8.87
N PRO A 18 -3.95 -2.69 10.05
CA PRO A 18 -4.32 -1.29 10.18
C PRO A 18 -3.48 -0.36 9.28
N LEU A 19 -2.20 -0.68 9.09
CA LEU A 19 -1.32 0.08 8.20
C LEU A 19 -1.74 -0.10 6.74
N ILE A 20 -1.99 -1.34 6.32
CA ILE A 20 -2.44 -1.66 4.96
C ILE A 20 -3.77 -0.97 4.67
N ALA A 21 -4.72 -1.00 5.61
CA ALA A 21 -6.01 -0.32 5.48
C ALA A 21 -5.84 1.19 5.23
N LYS A 22 -4.95 1.86 5.97
CA LYS A 22 -4.63 3.27 5.75
C LYS A 22 -3.97 3.52 4.39
N CYS A 23 -3.03 2.66 3.97
CA CYS A 23 -2.38 2.77 2.67
C CYS A 23 -3.34 2.56 1.49
N TRP A 24 -4.40 1.76 1.69
CA TRP A 24 -5.43 1.47 0.70
C TRP A 24 -6.68 2.33 0.83
N ASP A 25 -6.65 3.40 1.61
CA ASP A 25 -7.79 4.31 1.70
C ASP A 25 -8.10 4.91 0.31
N ASP A 26 -9.36 4.88 -0.11
CA ASP A 26 -9.80 5.42 -1.40
C ASP A 26 -9.55 6.94 -1.48
N ASN A 27 -9.61 7.63 -0.34
CA ASN A 27 -9.28 9.03 -0.25
C ASN A 27 -7.76 9.22 -0.08
N PRO A 28 -7.06 9.85 -1.04
CA PRO A 28 -5.62 10.05 -0.95
C PRO A 28 -5.19 10.89 0.26
N LEU A 29 -6.08 11.72 0.82
CA LEU A 29 -5.79 12.52 2.03
C LEU A 29 -5.64 11.68 3.31
N PHE A 30 -6.17 10.45 3.30
CA PHE A 30 -6.07 9.53 4.45
C PHE A 30 -4.93 8.52 4.29
N ARG A 31 -4.25 8.51 3.13
CA ARG A 31 -3.07 7.69 2.92
C ARG A 31 -1.87 8.32 3.62
N PRO A 32 -1.05 7.53 4.32
CA PRO A 32 0.18 8.03 4.90
C PRO A 32 1.17 8.41 3.80
N GLU A 33 1.93 9.47 4.04
CA GLU A 33 3.00 9.86 3.15
C GLU A 33 4.23 8.95 3.31
N ALA A 34 5.06 8.88 2.26
CA ALA A 34 6.26 8.05 2.27
C ALA A 34 7.21 8.38 3.45
N HIS A 35 7.30 9.67 3.82
CA HIS A 35 8.16 10.12 4.90
C HIS A 35 7.67 9.64 6.28
N GLU A 36 6.36 9.45 6.46
CA GLU A 36 5.75 8.92 7.70
C GLU A 36 5.99 7.42 7.83
N LEU A 37 5.96 6.70 6.70
CA LEU A 37 6.18 5.25 6.63
C LEU A 37 7.66 4.87 6.76
N PHE A 38 8.56 5.70 6.24
CA PHE A 38 9.99 5.45 6.21
C PHE A 38 10.59 5.03 7.57
N PRO A 39 10.39 5.77 8.69
CA PRO A 39 10.96 5.37 9.97
C PRO A 39 10.41 4.04 10.51
N LEU A 40 9.13 3.74 10.23
CA LEU A 40 8.51 2.48 10.62
C LEU A 40 9.16 1.29 9.93
N PHE A 41 9.24 1.34 8.60
CA PHE A 41 9.88 0.27 7.81
C PHE A 41 11.38 0.18 8.10
N ARG A 42 12.05 1.31 8.29
CA ARG A 42 13.45 1.36 8.71
C ARG A 42 13.66 0.66 10.05
N LYS A 43 12.76 0.86 11.02
CA LYS A 43 12.82 0.17 12.31
C LYS A 43 12.70 -1.34 12.14
N TRP A 44 11.74 -1.82 11.34
CA TRP A 44 11.59 -3.25 11.08
C TRP A 44 12.79 -3.86 10.35
N TYR A 45 13.39 -3.13 9.41
CA TYR A 45 14.56 -3.61 8.67
C TYR A 45 15.82 -3.69 9.55
N TYR A 46 16.17 -2.61 10.25
CA TYR A 46 17.42 -2.53 11.01
C TYR A 46 17.32 -3.12 12.43
N ARG A 47 16.13 -3.14 13.03
CA ARG A 47 15.90 -3.73 14.35
C ARG A 47 15.09 -5.01 14.24
N TYR A 48 15.48 -5.84 13.27
CA TYR A 48 14.93 -7.17 13.16
C TYR A 48 15.16 -7.93 14.47
N ASP A 49 14.06 -8.37 15.06
CA ASP A 49 14.06 -9.25 16.23
C ASP A 49 13.26 -10.50 15.86
N PRO A 50 13.88 -11.70 15.88
CA PRO A 50 13.18 -12.94 15.57
C PRO A 50 12.03 -13.24 16.55
N ASN A 51 12.06 -12.67 17.76
CA ASN A 51 11.02 -12.81 18.76
C ASN A 51 9.98 -11.68 18.72
N SER A 52 10.11 -10.74 17.79
CA SER A 52 9.11 -9.67 17.64
C SER A 52 7.75 -10.23 17.27
N GLU A 53 6.70 -9.56 17.73
CA GLU A 53 5.31 -9.90 17.41
C GLU A 53 5.08 -9.99 15.89
N LEU A 54 5.67 -9.07 15.12
CA LEU A 54 5.60 -9.09 13.65
C LEU A 54 6.19 -10.38 13.07
N ASN A 55 7.33 -10.85 13.57
CA ASN A 55 7.95 -12.09 13.10
C ASN A 55 7.12 -13.31 13.49
N GLN A 56 6.66 -13.36 14.74
CA GLN A 56 5.80 -14.44 15.21
C GLN A 56 4.53 -14.57 14.36
N GLN A 57 3.87 -13.44 14.06
CA GLN A 57 2.72 -13.41 13.17
C GLN A 57 3.08 -13.79 11.74
N TYR A 58 4.23 -13.35 11.22
CA TYR A 58 4.72 -13.74 9.89
C TYR A 58 4.95 -15.25 9.77
N GLN A 59 5.55 -15.90 10.77
CA GLN A 59 5.74 -17.35 10.75
C GLN A 59 4.39 -18.08 10.78
N GLN A 60 3.43 -17.60 11.58
CA GLN A 60 2.08 -18.17 11.64
C GLN A 60 1.33 -18.04 10.31
N THR A 61 1.41 -16.88 9.65
CA THR A 61 0.76 -16.65 8.35
C THR A 61 1.47 -17.39 7.21
N ASN A 62 2.80 -17.51 7.24
CA ASN A 62 3.56 -18.25 6.23
C ASN A 62 3.30 -19.76 6.30
N VAL A 63 3.23 -20.33 7.51
CA VAL A 63 2.88 -21.75 7.70
C VAL A 63 1.43 -22.04 7.28
N ALA A 64 0.50 -21.10 7.47
CA ALA A 64 -0.86 -21.20 6.94
C ALA A 64 -0.97 -20.87 5.43
N GLY A 65 0.08 -20.27 4.86
CA GLY A 65 0.08 -19.60 3.56
C GLY A 65 0.59 -20.42 2.38
N GLU A 66 1.08 -21.65 2.60
CA GLU A 66 1.47 -22.56 1.50
C GLU A 66 0.31 -22.88 0.53
N SER A 67 -0.92 -22.46 0.84
CA SER A 67 -2.11 -22.63 -0.01
C SER A 67 -2.64 -21.34 -0.67
N LEU A 68 -1.96 -20.20 -0.59
CA LEU A 68 -2.26 -19.07 -1.49
C LEU A 68 -1.36 -19.14 -2.71
N THR A 69 -1.64 -20.15 -3.55
CA THR A 69 -1.14 -20.14 -4.91
C THR A 69 -1.67 -18.88 -5.60
N LEU A 70 -0.76 -18.09 -6.16
CA LEU A 70 -1.02 -16.89 -6.98
C LEU A 70 -2.10 -17.13 -8.06
N SER A 71 -2.38 -18.39 -8.39
CA SER A 71 -3.42 -18.85 -9.33
C SER A 71 -4.86 -18.48 -8.97
N ASN A 72 -5.18 -18.07 -7.74
CA ASN A 72 -6.55 -17.69 -7.38
C ASN A 72 -6.83 -16.17 -7.46
N LEU A 73 -5.82 -15.33 -7.73
CA LEU A 73 -6.03 -13.91 -7.99
C LEU A 73 -6.59 -13.73 -9.41
N THR A 74 -7.91 -13.83 -9.54
CA THR A 74 -8.62 -13.40 -10.75
C THR A 74 -8.70 -11.89 -10.76
N TYR A 75 -7.67 -11.23 -11.28
CA TYR A 75 -7.73 -9.79 -11.55
C TYR A 75 -8.74 -9.53 -12.68
N LYS A 76 -9.91 -8.99 -12.34
CA LYS A 76 -10.79 -8.34 -13.31
C LYS A 76 -10.30 -6.91 -13.48
N THR A 77 -9.62 -6.62 -14.58
CA THR A 77 -9.30 -5.24 -14.95
C THR A 77 -10.57 -4.56 -15.44
N HIS A 78 -10.96 -3.43 -14.83
CA HIS A 78 -11.99 -2.59 -15.41
C HIS A 78 -11.39 -1.86 -16.62
N PRO A 79 -12.12 -1.65 -17.73
CA PRO A 79 -11.60 -0.89 -18.88
C PRO A 79 -11.14 0.53 -18.53
N GLN A 80 -11.60 1.09 -17.41
CA GLN A 80 -11.18 2.41 -16.89
C GLN A 80 -9.94 2.32 -15.98
N ASP A 81 -9.50 1.13 -15.58
CA ASP A 81 -8.29 0.91 -14.74
C ASP A 81 -7.02 0.82 -15.58
N ILE A 82 -7.08 1.14 -16.87
CA ILE A 82 -5.90 1.28 -17.70
C ILE A 82 -5.16 2.53 -17.21
N TYR A 83 -4.14 2.33 -16.39
CA TYR A 83 -3.19 3.38 -16.04
C TYR A 83 -2.41 3.77 -17.29
N ILE A 84 -2.94 4.71 -18.05
CA ILE A 84 -2.21 5.37 -19.11
C ILE A 84 -1.39 6.46 -18.41
N SER A 85 -0.08 6.25 -18.29
CA SER A 85 0.82 7.30 -17.81
C SER A 85 0.64 8.53 -18.70
N GLN A 86 -0.06 9.54 -18.21
CA GLN A 86 -0.26 10.79 -18.92
C GLN A 86 1.04 11.59 -18.76
N MET A 87 1.86 11.62 -19.82
CA MET A 87 3.06 12.45 -19.87
C MET A 87 2.63 13.91 -19.81
N HIS A 88 2.65 14.49 -18.62
CA HIS A 88 2.38 15.90 -18.43
C HIS A 88 3.60 16.71 -18.85
N ASP A 89 3.39 17.70 -19.72
CA ASP A 89 4.42 18.66 -20.05
C ASP A 89 4.67 19.56 -18.83
N LEU A 90 5.79 19.34 -18.14
CA LEU A 90 6.16 20.06 -16.92
C LEU A 90 6.29 21.58 -17.18
N ASN A 91 6.53 22.00 -18.43
CA ASN A 91 6.61 23.42 -18.79
C ASN A 91 5.25 24.12 -18.64
N LEU A 92 4.15 23.48 -19.07
CA LEU A 92 2.79 23.99 -18.90
C LEU A 92 2.35 24.10 -17.44
N ILE A 93 2.92 23.27 -16.57
CA ILE A 93 2.68 23.31 -15.13
C ILE A 93 3.40 24.52 -14.53
N SER A 94 4.66 24.76 -14.91
CA SER A 94 5.45 25.90 -14.41
C SER A 94 4.85 27.27 -14.78
N GLU A 95 4.23 27.39 -15.96
CA GLU A 95 3.58 28.63 -16.38
C GLU A 95 2.33 28.96 -15.56
N LYS A 96 1.56 27.94 -15.14
CA LYS A 96 0.36 28.14 -14.31
C LYS A 96 0.67 28.58 -12.88
N PHE A 97 1.84 28.22 -12.36
CA PHE A 97 2.26 28.60 -11.00
C PHE A 97 2.98 29.96 -10.94
N ASN A 98 3.25 30.60 -12.09
CA ASN A 98 3.87 31.94 -12.15
C ASN A 98 2.85 33.09 -12.21
N VAL A 99 1.57 32.85 -11.89
CA VAL A 99 0.53 33.90 -11.92
C VAL A 99 -0.12 34.08 -10.54
N GLU A 100 0.65 34.13 -9.46
CA GLU A 100 0.23 34.74 -8.20
C GLU A 100 1.45 35.32 -7.46
N ASP A 101 2.01 36.41 -7.99
CA ASP A 101 2.80 37.38 -7.23
C ASP A 101 2.61 38.75 -7.89
N ASN A 102 1.52 39.42 -7.53
CA ASN A 102 1.33 40.85 -7.77
C ASN A 102 0.43 41.45 -6.69
#